data_AF-A0A4R7FZV8-F1
#
_entry.id   AF-A0A4R7FZV8-F1
#
_cell.length_a   1.000
_cell.length_b   1.000
_cell.length_c   1.000
_cell.angle_alpha   90.00
_cell.angle_beta   90.00
_cell.angle_gamma   90.00
#
_symmetry.space_group_name_H-M   'P 1'
#
loop_
_entity.id
_entity.type
_entity.pdbx_description
1 polymer ?
#
loop_
_entity_poly.entity_id
_entity_poly.type
_entity_poly.pdbx_seq_one_letter_code
_entity_poly.pdbx_strand_id
1 'polypeptide(L)'
;MTFNPTWARSQPPAKDPATFHAVANPCVASQRRTSLGQAGKHAAAVLAATAALWGVGAGTAQAAEGQLRIAQQYGIVYLLLNVAQDQQFIEKQGKAQGVDIKVIYLQFSGGPAVNDALLSGNVDIAGAGVAPLFTLWDRTKGKQNVKGVASLGNFPYYLVSNNPQVKTIADFTDKDRIATPAVGVSVQSRVLQYASAKLWGEQHYQRLDKLQVALPHPDAAAAIIKGGTEITAHFGNPPFQEVELAGNPNARIVLNSYEVLGGPASSTVLYATEKFRQESPKTYRAFVDALDESARFVQANPEQAADIFLKSGGGGKVDRNLVLQIIKNPQVQFTIQPQNTVGLGQFLQRVGVIKTKPESVRDYFFDDPRISGGN
;
A
#
# COMPACT_ATOMS: atom_id res chain seq x y z
N MET A 1 17.72 2.41 70.64
CA MET A 1 17.45 1.00 70.28
C MET A 1 18.19 0.71 68.99
N THR A 2 19.38 0.16 69.17
CA THR A 2 20.29 -0.42 68.17
C THR A 2 19.77 -1.77 67.71
N PHE A 3 19.93 -2.14 66.44
CA PHE A 3 20.49 -3.44 66.02
C PHE A 3 20.69 -3.49 64.49
N ASN A 4 21.96 -3.49 64.11
CA ASN A 4 22.60 -4.28 63.05
C ASN A 4 23.62 -5.18 63.81
N PRO A 5 24.33 -6.23 63.30
CA PRO A 5 24.64 -6.56 61.88
C PRO A 5 24.92 -8.07 61.54
N THR A 6 25.45 -8.33 60.32
CA THR A 6 26.41 -9.40 59.87
C THR A 6 25.91 -10.86 59.77
N TRP A 7 26.21 -11.68 58.75
CA TRP A 7 27.49 -12.20 58.18
C TRP A 7 27.25 -12.66 56.70
N ALA A 8 28.07 -12.38 55.67
CA ALA A 8 29.46 -12.75 55.33
C ALA A 8 29.68 -14.15 54.69
N ARG A 9 29.94 -14.11 53.36
CA ARG A 9 30.85 -14.90 52.48
C ARG A 9 31.02 -16.43 52.64
N SER A 10 30.83 -17.15 51.52
CA SER A 10 31.87 -18.04 50.92
C SER A 10 31.53 -18.48 49.48
N GLN A 11 32.54 -18.40 48.61
CA GLN A 11 32.73 -19.04 47.29
C GLN A 11 34.22 -19.47 47.27
N PRO A 12 34.73 -20.29 46.31
CA PRO A 12 34.13 -21.30 45.43
C PRO A 12 34.93 -22.64 45.50
N PRO A 13 34.82 -23.57 44.52
CA PRO A 13 35.80 -23.53 43.43
C PRO A 13 35.26 -23.88 42.02
N ALA A 14 36.13 -23.61 41.05
CA ALA A 14 35.97 -23.67 39.60
C ALA A 14 35.80 -25.08 39.00
N LYS A 15 35.18 -25.14 37.81
CA LYS A 15 35.46 -26.13 36.77
C LYS A 15 35.41 -25.48 35.37
N ASP A 16 36.40 -25.88 34.59
CA ASP A 16 36.87 -25.38 33.30
C ASP A 16 35.90 -25.48 32.10
N PRO A 17 36.21 -24.76 31.00
CA PRO A 17 35.36 -24.61 29.83
C PRO A 17 35.54 -25.76 28.83
N ALA A 18 34.42 -26.27 28.30
CA ALA A 18 34.45 -27.15 27.14
C ALA A 18 34.66 -26.31 25.86
N THR A 19 35.87 -26.42 25.34
CA THR A 19 36.31 -26.03 24.00
C THR A 19 35.51 -26.75 22.91
N PHE A 20 34.81 -26.02 22.04
CA PHE A 20 34.37 -26.53 20.75
C PHE A 20 35.48 -26.31 19.72
N HIS A 21 36.14 -27.40 19.33
CA HIS A 21 37.08 -27.43 18.23
C HIS A 21 36.35 -27.29 16.89
N ALA A 22 36.74 -26.27 16.12
CA ALA A 22 36.59 -26.26 14.68
C ALA A 22 37.43 -27.39 14.08
N VAL A 23 36.80 -28.24 13.26
CA VAL A 23 37.51 -29.16 12.37
C VAL A 23 37.19 -28.75 10.93
N ALA A 24 38.22 -28.25 10.27
CA ALA A 24 38.28 -28.09 8.82
C ALA A 24 38.79 -29.38 8.17
N ASN A 25 38.63 -29.43 6.84
CA ASN A 25 39.24 -30.29 5.81
C ASN A 25 38.44 -31.51 5.34
N PRO A 26 38.70 -32.00 4.11
CA PRO A 26 38.85 -31.25 2.86
C PRO A 26 38.10 -31.92 1.68
N CYS A 27 38.15 -31.23 0.55
CA CYS A 27 37.81 -31.68 -0.80
C CYS A 27 38.45 -33.04 -1.16
N VAL A 28 37.67 -33.99 -1.71
CA VAL A 28 38.18 -35.03 -2.63
C VAL A 28 37.10 -35.35 -3.68
N ALA A 29 37.43 -35.02 -4.93
CA ALA A 29 36.80 -35.56 -6.11
C ALA A 29 37.25 -37.01 -6.34
N SER A 30 36.34 -37.91 -6.71
CA SER A 30 36.73 -39.07 -7.51
C SER A 30 35.59 -39.55 -8.41
N GLN A 31 35.80 -39.38 -9.71
CA GLN A 31 35.10 -40.08 -10.77
C GLN A 31 35.41 -41.57 -10.71
N ARG A 32 34.39 -42.43 -10.89
CA ARG A 32 34.56 -43.73 -11.56
C ARG A 32 33.37 -44.05 -12.46
N ARG A 33 33.65 -44.00 -13.77
CA ARG A 33 33.16 -44.91 -14.82
C ARG A 33 33.27 -46.37 -14.30
N THR A 34 32.44 -47.37 -14.60
CA THR A 34 31.68 -47.82 -15.78
C THR A 34 30.93 -49.07 -15.30
N SER A 35 29.74 -49.42 -15.80
CA SER A 35 29.65 -50.44 -16.85
C SER A 35 28.31 -50.40 -17.58
N LEU A 36 28.42 -50.63 -18.89
CA LEU A 36 27.31 -50.87 -19.82
C LEU A 36 26.70 -52.25 -19.56
N GLY A 37 25.37 -52.30 -19.63
CA GLY A 37 24.59 -53.52 -19.89
C GLY A 37 23.45 -53.16 -20.84
N GLN A 38 23.63 -53.50 -22.12
CA GLN A 38 22.62 -53.35 -23.17
C GLN A 38 21.49 -54.37 -22.98
N ALA A 39 20.24 -53.91 -23.00
CA ALA A 39 19.11 -54.72 -23.43
C ALA A 39 17.96 -53.80 -23.89
N GLY A 40 17.44 -54.06 -25.10
CA GLY A 40 16.10 -53.61 -25.48
C GLY A 40 16.02 -52.31 -26.29
N LYS A 41 16.55 -52.31 -27.51
CA LYS A 41 15.93 -51.53 -28.60
C LYS A 41 14.50 -52.05 -28.78
N HIS A 42 13.50 -51.17 -28.77
CA HIS A 42 12.12 -51.28 -29.30
C HIS A 42 11.11 -50.59 -28.37
N ALA A 43 11.09 -49.25 -28.38
CA ALA A 43 9.90 -48.44 -28.03
C ALA A 43 10.15 -46.96 -28.41
N ALA A 44 10.53 -46.71 -29.66
CA ALA A 44 10.58 -45.36 -30.23
C ALA A 44 9.59 -45.31 -31.39
N ALA A 45 8.31 -45.17 -31.07
CA ALA A 45 7.24 -44.63 -31.90
C ALA A 45 5.92 -44.92 -31.22
N VAL A 46 5.27 -43.86 -30.72
CA VAL A 46 3.83 -43.65 -30.48
C VAL A 46 3.70 -42.73 -29.27
N LEU A 47 3.14 -41.54 -29.52
CA LEU A 47 2.83 -40.40 -28.63
C LEU A 47 3.61 -39.10 -28.90
N ALA A 48 4.01 -38.88 -30.16
CA ALA A 48 3.97 -37.55 -30.75
C ALA A 48 2.52 -37.19 -31.16
N ALA A 49 1.63 -36.95 -30.18
CA ALA A 49 0.24 -36.51 -30.45
C ALA A 49 -0.46 -35.84 -29.25
N THR A 50 0.25 -35.13 -28.36
CA THR A 50 -0.36 -34.31 -27.29
C THR A 50 0.23 -32.90 -27.18
N ALA A 51 0.82 -32.39 -28.27
CA ALA A 51 1.39 -31.05 -28.34
C ALA A 51 0.46 -29.98 -28.99
N ALA A 52 -0.85 -30.20 -29.04
CA ALA A 52 -1.74 -29.35 -29.86
C ALA A 52 -3.07 -28.88 -29.20
N LEU A 53 -3.20 -28.82 -27.87
CA LEU A 53 -4.44 -28.33 -27.23
C LEU A 53 -4.28 -27.34 -26.06
N TRP A 54 -3.08 -26.84 -25.78
CA TRP A 54 -2.91 -25.72 -24.83
C TRP A 54 -2.85 -24.35 -25.53
N GLY A 55 -3.47 -24.25 -26.70
CA GLY A 55 -3.85 -22.99 -27.32
C GLY A 55 -5.23 -22.53 -26.84
N VAL A 56 -5.50 -22.56 -25.53
CA VAL A 56 -6.60 -21.74 -24.98
C VAL A 56 -6.08 -20.32 -25.08
N GLY A 57 -6.67 -19.56 -26.00
CA GLY A 57 -6.24 -18.21 -26.30
C GLY A 57 -6.02 -17.42 -25.01
N ALA A 58 -4.84 -16.86 -24.86
CA ALA A 58 -4.66 -15.61 -24.14
C ALA A 58 -5.41 -14.54 -24.95
N GLY A 59 -6.73 -14.62 -24.97
CA GLY A 59 -7.55 -13.48 -25.28
C GLY A 59 -7.11 -12.41 -24.29
N THR A 60 -6.65 -11.27 -24.80
CA THR A 60 -6.60 -10.05 -24.01
C THR A 60 -7.93 -9.98 -23.29
N ALA A 61 -7.94 -10.10 -21.96
CA ALA A 61 -9.17 -9.98 -21.19
C ALA A 61 -9.75 -8.59 -21.49
N GLN A 62 -10.66 -8.53 -22.45
CA GLN A 62 -11.46 -7.35 -22.70
C GLN A 62 -12.27 -7.12 -21.42
N ALA A 63 -12.32 -5.87 -20.98
CA ALA A 63 -13.23 -5.53 -19.90
C ALA A 63 -14.63 -5.73 -20.45
N ALA A 64 -15.23 -6.87 -20.16
CA ALA A 64 -16.61 -7.10 -20.52
C ALA A 64 -17.47 -6.24 -19.60
N GLU A 65 -18.36 -5.44 -20.16
CA GLU A 65 -19.42 -4.76 -19.42
C GLU A 65 -20.08 -5.75 -18.44
N GLY A 66 -20.13 -5.40 -17.15
CA GLY A 66 -20.57 -6.29 -16.08
C GLY A 66 -19.47 -7.08 -15.38
N GLN A 67 -18.20 -6.96 -15.75
CA GLN A 67 -17.06 -7.50 -14.97
C GLN A 67 -16.24 -6.35 -14.38
N LEU A 68 -15.96 -6.41 -13.08
CA LEU A 68 -15.20 -5.38 -12.38
C LEU A 68 -14.20 -5.99 -11.39
N ARG A 69 -12.91 -5.81 -11.64
CA ARG A 69 -11.82 -6.23 -10.75
C ARG A 69 -11.16 -5.02 -10.13
N ILE A 70 -11.17 -4.94 -8.81
CA ILE A 70 -10.71 -3.78 -8.05
C ILE A 70 -9.49 -4.19 -7.21
N ALA A 71 -8.34 -3.59 -7.49
CA ALA A 71 -7.17 -3.71 -6.63
C ALA A 71 -7.23 -2.71 -5.48
N GLN A 72 -6.92 -3.15 -4.27
CA GLN A 72 -6.81 -2.31 -3.07
C GLN A 72 -5.62 -2.72 -2.20
N GLN A 73 -5.27 -1.87 -1.24
CA GLN A 73 -4.25 -2.13 -0.22
C GLN A 73 -4.89 -2.10 1.17
N TYR A 74 -4.09 -2.08 2.22
CA TYR A 74 -4.57 -2.19 3.60
C TYR A 74 -4.92 -0.83 4.21
N GLY A 75 -5.82 -0.85 5.19
CA GLY A 75 -6.17 0.31 6.00
C GLY A 75 -7.57 0.85 5.73
N ILE A 76 -8.03 1.69 6.64
CA ILE A 76 -9.39 2.28 6.62
C ILE A 76 -9.56 3.29 5.48
N VAL A 77 -8.47 3.68 4.83
CA VAL A 77 -8.48 4.52 3.63
C VAL A 77 -9.23 3.88 2.45
N TYR A 78 -9.56 2.58 2.53
CA TYR A 78 -10.39 1.85 1.56
C TYR A 78 -11.84 1.64 2.01
N LEU A 79 -12.29 2.28 3.09
CA LEU A 79 -13.61 2.05 3.70
C LEU A 79 -14.78 2.21 2.72
N LEU A 80 -14.71 3.15 1.77
CA LEU A 80 -15.77 3.32 0.77
C LEU A 80 -15.96 2.06 -0.10
N LEU A 81 -14.87 1.35 -0.42
CA LEU A 81 -14.94 0.07 -1.13
C LEU A 81 -15.48 -1.03 -0.22
N ASN A 82 -15.09 -1.08 1.06
CA ASN A 82 -15.61 -2.06 1.99
C ASN A 82 -17.13 -1.92 2.19
N VAL A 83 -17.61 -0.67 2.30
CA VAL A 83 -19.04 -0.35 2.36
C VAL A 83 -19.74 -0.72 1.05
N ALA A 84 -19.16 -0.37 -0.10
CA ALA A 84 -19.75 -0.72 -1.40
C ALA A 84 -19.88 -2.24 -1.56
N GLN A 85 -18.89 -3.00 -1.09
CA GLN A 85 -18.88 -4.46 -1.10
C GLN A 85 -19.93 -5.05 -0.16
N ASP A 86 -19.96 -4.64 1.11
CA ASP A 86 -20.87 -5.20 2.12
C ASP A 86 -22.34 -4.87 1.79
N GLN A 87 -22.58 -3.65 1.32
CA GLN A 87 -23.92 -3.19 0.95
C GLN A 87 -24.30 -3.54 -0.49
N GLN A 88 -23.40 -4.15 -1.27
CA GLN A 88 -23.58 -4.50 -2.68
C GLN A 88 -24.02 -3.29 -3.53
N PHE A 89 -23.48 -2.11 -3.25
CA PHE A 89 -23.91 -0.88 -3.93
C PHE A 89 -23.56 -0.90 -5.42
N ILE A 90 -22.40 -1.46 -5.81
CA ILE A 90 -22.00 -1.53 -7.22
C ILE A 90 -23.00 -2.39 -8.01
N GLU A 91 -23.36 -3.55 -7.48
CA GLU A 91 -24.28 -4.48 -8.12
C GLU A 91 -25.70 -3.89 -8.19
N LYS A 92 -26.15 -3.21 -7.13
CA LYS A 92 -27.45 -2.50 -7.13
C LYS A 92 -27.50 -1.39 -8.19
N GLN A 93 -26.44 -0.56 -8.26
CA GLN A 93 -26.33 0.50 -9.26
C GLN A 93 -26.23 -0.08 -10.68
N GLY A 94 -25.52 -1.20 -10.86
CA GLY A 94 -25.45 -1.93 -12.13
C GLY A 94 -26.82 -2.39 -12.61
N LYS A 95 -27.60 -3.04 -11.73
CA LYS A 95 -28.97 -3.50 -12.03
C LYS A 95 -29.88 -2.34 -12.44
N ALA A 96 -29.78 -1.19 -11.77
CA ALA A 96 -30.51 0.02 -12.14
C ALA A 96 -30.15 0.53 -13.55
N GLN A 97 -28.96 0.20 -14.06
CA GLN A 97 -28.50 0.51 -15.42
C GLN A 97 -28.67 -0.64 -16.43
N GLY A 98 -29.33 -1.73 -16.00
CA GLY A 98 -29.58 -2.92 -16.81
C GLY A 98 -28.34 -3.79 -17.05
N VAL A 99 -27.37 -3.79 -16.14
CA VAL A 99 -26.16 -4.61 -16.20
C VAL A 99 -26.01 -5.43 -14.92
N ASP A 100 -25.79 -6.74 -15.05
CA ASP A 100 -25.42 -7.58 -13.91
C ASP A 100 -23.90 -7.50 -13.70
N ILE A 101 -23.48 -6.76 -12.68
CA ILE A 101 -22.05 -6.54 -12.40
C ILE A 101 -21.55 -7.59 -11.43
N LYS A 102 -20.46 -8.28 -11.79
CA LYS A 102 -19.68 -9.15 -10.92
C LYS A 102 -18.43 -8.42 -10.48
N VAL A 103 -18.29 -8.25 -9.17
CA VAL A 103 -17.15 -7.55 -8.58
C VAL A 103 -16.18 -8.53 -7.93
N ILE A 104 -14.89 -8.37 -8.21
CA ILE A 104 -13.79 -9.10 -7.58
C ILE A 104 -12.86 -8.07 -6.93
N TYR A 105 -12.61 -8.24 -5.63
CA TYR A 105 -11.67 -7.40 -4.89
C TYR A 105 -10.35 -8.16 -4.71
N LEU A 106 -9.24 -7.50 -5.04
CA LEU A 106 -7.89 -8.07 -5.01
C LEU A 106 -7.03 -7.24 -4.06
N GLN A 107 -6.37 -7.91 -3.13
CA GLN A 107 -5.56 -7.28 -2.10
C GLN A 107 -4.08 -7.30 -2.50
N PHE A 108 -3.41 -6.15 -2.43
CA PHE A 108 -2.00 -6.00 -2.74
C PHE A 108 -1.23 -5.35 -1.58
N SER A 109 0.08 -5.61 -1.52
CA SER A 109 0.97 -5.10 -0.48
C SER A 109 1.48 -3.68 -0.72
N GLY A 110 1.43 -3.18 -1.97
CA GLY A 110 1.96 -1.86 -2.30
C GLY A 110 1.61 -1.38 -3.72
N GLY A 111 1.82 -0.08 -3.96
CA GLY A 111 1.44 0.61 -5.21
C GLY A 111 2.02 0.04 -6.51
N PRO A 112 3.31 -0.37 -6.59
CA PRO A 112 3.86 -0.95 -7.82
C PRO A 112 3.11 -2.19 -8.33
N ALA A 113 2.79 -3.13 -7.45
CA ALA A 113 2.05 -4.34 -7.83
C ALA A 113 0.63 -4.02 -8.31
N VAL A 114 -0.02 -3.02 -7.70
CA VAL A 114 -1.32 -2.49 -8.15
C VAL A 114 -1.20 -1.89 -9.56
N ASN A 115 -0.16 -1.09 -9.81
CA ASN A 115 0.09 -0.47 -11.11
C ASN A 115 0.32 -1.52 -12.20
N ASP A 116 1.17 -2.52 -11.93
CA ASP A 116 1.47 -3.59 -12.87
C ASP A 116 0.21 -4.40 -13.22
N ALA A 117 -0.62 -4.70 -12.21
CA ALA A 117 -1.89 -5.40 -12.42
C ALA A 117 -2.87 -4.60 -13.29
N LEU A 118 -2.91 -3.27 -13.17
CA LEU A 118 -3.74 -2.42 -14.03
C LEU A 118 -3.21 -2.40 -15.46
N LEU A 119 -1.89 -2.23 -15.63
CA LEU A 119 -1.26 -2.15 -16.94
C LEU A 119 -1.33 -3.48 -17.72
N SER A 120 -1.30 -4.61 -17.02
CA SER A 120 -1.46 -5.94 -17.61
C SER A 120 -2.93 -6.30 -17.91
N GLY A 121 -3.89 -5.49 -17.47
CA GLY A 121 -5.32 -5.79 -17.58
C GLY A 121 -5.80 -6.88 -16.62
N ASN A 122 -5.04 -7.17 -15.56
CA ASN A 122 -5.45 -8.10 -14.49
C ASN A 122 -6.46 -7.47 -13.54
N VAL A 123 -6.48 -6.14 -13.44
CA VAL A 123 -7.54 -5.36 -12.76
C VAL A 123 -8.06 -4.24 -13.64
N ASP A 124 -9.27 -3.79 -13.34
CA ASP A 124 -9.97 -2.73 -14.08
C ASP A 124 -9.87 -1.39 -13.35
N ILE A 125 -9.93 -1.44 -12.01
CA ILE A 125 -9.73 -0.31 -11.10
C ILE A 125 -8.54 -0.60 -10.19
N ALA A 126 -7.63 0.36 -10.11
CA ALA A 126 -6.50 0.34 -9.19
C ALA A 126 -6.71 1.34 -8.04
N GLY A 127 -6.61 0.86 -6.81
CA GLY A 127 -6.63 1.67 -5.59
C GLY A 127 -5.25 1.76 -4.94
N ALA A 128 -4.65 2.94 -4.97
CA ALA A 128 -3.36 3.21 -4.32
C ALA A 128 -3.29 4.67 -3.86
N GLY A 129 -2.10 5.26 -3.81
CA GLY A 129 -1.94 6.68 -3.50
C GLY A 129 -2.02 7.59 -4.73
N VAL A 130 -2.22 8.88 -4.50
CA VAL A 130 -2.17 9.92 -5.55
C VAL A 130 -0.80 9.97 -6.27
N ALA A 131 0.29 9.65 -5.57
CA ALA A 131 1.62 9.68 -6.14
C ALA A 131 1.90 8.54 -7.16
N PRO A 132 1.50 7.28 -6.89
CA PRO A 132 1.42 6.24 -7.91
C PRO A 132 0.55 6.61 -9.12
N LEU A 133 -0.60 7.28 -8.92
CA LEU A 133 -1.42 7.79 -10.03
C LEU A 133 -0.62 8.73 -10.93
N PHE A 134 0.06 9.75 -10.39
CA PHE A 134 0.87 10.67 -11.21
C PHE A 134 1.91 9.93 -12.05
N THR A 135 2.54 8.91 -11.48
CA THR A 135 3.52 8.09 -12.20
C THR A 135 2.89 7.37 -13.40
N LEU A 136 1.71 6.77 -13.23
CA LEU A 136 1.01 6.10 -14.33
C LEU A 136 0.43 7.09 -15.34
N TRP A 137 -0.18 8.17 -14.88
CA TRP A 137 -0.73 9.22 -15.72
C TRP A 137 0.32 9.76 -16.70
N ASP A 138 1.52 10.09 -16.20
CA ASP A 138 2.61 10.60 -17.05
C ASP A 138 3.14 9.52 -18.02
N ARG A 139 3.37 8.30 -17.54
CA ARG A 139 3.95 7.21 -18.35
C ARG A 139 3.02 6.67 -19.43
N THR A 140 1.70 6.72 -19.20
CA THR A 140 0.70 6.13 -20.09
C THR A 140 0.02 7.15 -20.99
N LYS A 141 0.42 8.43 -20.90
CA LYS A 141 -0.08 9.52 -21.75
C LYS A 141 0.11 9.20 -23.23
N GLY A 142 -0.99 9.26 -23.99
CA GLY A 142 -1.03 8.92 -25.42
C GLY A 142 -1.06 7.41 -25.71
N LYS A 143 -1.21 6.56 -24.67
CA LYS A 143 -1.29 5.10 -24.79
C LYS A 143 -2.52 4.59 -24.04
N GLN A 144 -2.33 3.97 -22.86
CA GLN A 144 -3.43 3.48 -22.02
C GLN A 144 -4.24 4.62 -21.37
N ASN A 145 -3.67 5.84 -21.31
CA ASN A 145 -4.29 7.03 -20.72
C ASN A 145 -4.90 6.74 -19.34
N VAL A 146 -4.07 6.24 -18.42
CA VAL A 146 -4.51 5.99 -17.04
C VAL A 146 -4.82 7.32 -16.37
N LYS A 147 -6.01 7.41 -15.79
CA LYS A 147 -6.48 8.59 -15.05
C LYS A 147 -7.24 8.19 -13.79
N GLY A 148 -7.27 9.11 -12.83
CA GLY A 148 -8.06 9.04 -11.61
C GLY A 148 -9.55 8.92 -11.91
N VAL A 149 -10.21 8.06 -11.16
CA VAL A 149 -11.67 7.84 -11.17
C VAL A 149 -12.31 8.61 -10.02
N ALA A 150 -11.77 8.46 -8.81
CA ALA A 150 -12.28 9.07 -7.60
C ALA A 150 -11.21 9.10 -6.50
N SER A 151 -11.37 10.01 -5.54
CA SER A 151 -10.72 9.90 -4.23
C SER A 151 -11.43 8.84 -3.37
N LEU A 152 -10.74 8.35 -2.34
CA LEU A 152 -11.38 7.58 -1.26
C LEU A 152 -11.48 8.37 0.05
N GLY A 153 -10.99 9.61 0.03
CA GLY A 153 -11.05 10.52 1.16
C GLY A 153 -9.73 11.19 1.47
N ASN A 154 -9.79 12.05 2.48
CA ASN A 154 -8.65 12.79 3.01
C ASN A 154 -8.29 12.21 4.36
N PHE A 155 -7.02 11.80 4.50
CA PHE A 155 -6.51 11.21 5.73
C PHE A 155 -5.11 11.78 6.02
N PRO A 156 -4.84 12.26 7.24
CA PRO A 156 -3.49 12.58 7.62
C PRO A 156 -2.69 11.28 7.75
N TYR A 157 -1.60 11.19 7.01
CA TYR A 157 -0.58 10.17 7.21
C TYR A 157 0.50 10.68 8.15
N TYR A 158 0.92 9.83 9.06
CA TYR A 158 1.96 10.12 10.05
C TYR A 158 3.20 9.28 9.81
N LEU A 159 4.36 9.93 9.86
CA LEU A 159 5.62 9.24 10.09
C LEU A 159 5.78 9.08 11.60
N VAL A 160 5.66 7.83 12.07
CA VAL A 160 5.82 7.47 13.46
C VAL A 160 7.22 6.89 13.67
N SER A 161 7.91 7.33 14.71
CA SER A 161 9.21 6.77 15.13
C SER A 161 9.12 6.24 16.55
N ASN A 162 9.73 5.09 16.82
CA ASN A 162 9.93 4.57 18.18
C ASN A 162 11.37 4.81 18.70
N ASN A 163 12.23 5.45 17.91
CA ASN A 163 13.56 5.88 18.35
C ASN A 163 13.45 7.18 19.15
N PRO A 164 13.80 7.20 20.45
CA PRO A 164 13.60 8.38 21.30
C PRO A 164 14.47 9.58 20.91
N GLN A 165 15.55 9.37 20.15
CA GLN A 165 16.43 10.41 19.62
C GLN A 165 15.81 11.14 18.42
N VAL A 166 14.85 10.52 17.73
CA VAL A 166 14.20 11.10 16.55
C VAL A 166 12.95 11.85 16.97
N LYS A 167 12.94 13.18 16.79
CA LYS A 167 11.78 14.04 17.06
C LYS A 167 11.24 14.69 15.80
N THR A 168 12.08 14.84 14.80
CA THR A 168 11.77 15.38 13.49
C THR A 168 12.47 14.55 12.42
N ILE A 169 12.11 14.77 11.16
CA ILE A 169 12.82 14.13 10.04
C ILE A 169 14.31 14.51 9.94
N ALA A 170 14.74 15.59 10.63
CA ALA A 170 16.13 16.02 10.65
C ALA A 170 17.04 15.13 11.52
N ASP A 171 16.44 14.41 12.47
CA ASP A 171 17.15 13.63 13.47
C ASP A 171 17.49 12.20 13.00
N PHE A 172 16.96 11.79 11.84
CA PHE A 172 17.25 10.48 11.28
C PHE A 172 18.72 10.33 10.89
N THR A 173 19.28 9.16 11.19
CA THR A 173 20.66 8.78 10.90
C THR A 173 20.72 7.50 10.08
N ASP A 174 21.91 7.09 9.64
CA ASP A 174 22.11 5.84 8.89
C ASP A 174 21.78 4.56 9.72
N LYS A 175 21.54 4.71 11.02
CA LYS A 175 21.09 3.63 11.91
C LYS A 175 19.58 3.39 11.84
N ASP A 176 18.83 4.35 11.32
CA ASP A 176 17.37 4.26 11.24
C ASP A 176 16.90 3.54 9.97
N ARG A 177 15.75 2.89 10.05
CA ARG A 177 15.04 2.35 8.88
C ARG A 177 13.59 2.80 8.91
N ILE A 178 13.18 3.42 7.80
CA ILE A 178 11.86 4.01 7.61
C ILE A 178 11.03 3.06 6.73
N ALA A 179 10.11 2.31 7.33
CA ALA A 179 9.19 1.49 6.57
C ALA A 179 8.23 2.36 5.75
N THR A 180 8.07 2.01 4.48
CA THR A 180 7.02 2.53 3.59
C THR A 180 6.52 1.39 2.68
N PRO A 181 5.31 1.46 2.08
CA PRO A 181 4.83 0.39 1.20
C PRO A 181 5.69 0.16 -0.06
N ALA A 182 6.34 1.21 -0.55
CA ALA A 182 7.22 1.16 -1.71
C ALA A 182 8.14 2.39 -1.75
N VAL A 183 9.45 2.15 -1.67
CA VAL A 183 10.47 3.21 -1.71
C VAL A 183 10.42 3.95 -3.05
N GLY A 184 10.38 5.27 -2.99
CA GLY A 184 10.33 6.15 -4.15
C GLY A 184 9.05 6.02 -4.98
N VAL A 185 8.00 5.32 -4.53
CA VAL A 185 6.76 5.17 -5.31
C VAL A 185 5.52 5.45 -4.48
N SER A 186 5.45 4.94 -3.25
CA SER A 186 4.30 5.13 -2.39
C SER A 186 4.04 6.62 -2.11
N VAL A 187 2.79 6.98 -1.84
CA VAL A 187 2.45 8.37 -1.48
C VAL A 187 3.21 8.81 -0.23
N GLN A 188 3.47 7.90 0.72
CA GLN A 188 4.26 8.17 1.92
C GLN A 188 5.72 8.51 1.56
N SER A 189 6.34 7.73 0.68
CA SER A 189 7.70 8.02 0.22
C SER A 189 7.76 9.37 -0.52
N ARG A 190 6.76 9.69 -1.35
CA ARG A 190 6.69 10.98 -2.06
C ARG A 190 6.42 12.17 -1.16
N VAL A 191 5.61 12.02 -0.11
CA VAL A 191 5.41 13.06 0.90
C VAL A 191 6.69 13.26 1.71
N LEU A 192 7.41 12.20 2.06
CA LEU A 192 8.69 12.32 2.76
C LEU A 192 9.75 13.01 1.89
N GLN A 193 9.74 12.74 0.58
CA GLN A 193 10.55 13.47 -0.39
C GLN A 193 10.19 14.96 -0.44
N TYR A 194 8.90 15.29 -0.44
CA TYR A 194 8.45 16.69 -0.44
C TYR A 194 8.83 17.41 0.86
N ALA A 195 8.69 16.74 2.01
CA ALA A 195 9.17 17.24 3.29
C ALA A 195 10.69 17.46 3.28
N SER A 196 11.43 16.52 2.70
CA SER A 196 12.89 16.61 2.55
C SER A 196 13.28 17.81 1.68
N ALA A 197 12.58 18.03 0.56
CA ALA A 197 12.81 19.18 -0.31
C ALA A 197 12.50 20.52 0.39
N LYS A 198 11.43 20.58 1.19
CA LYS A 198 11.11 21.77 1.99
C LYS A 198 12.16 22.08 3.04
N LEU A 199 12.76 21.05 3.65
CA LEU A 199 13.73 21.22 4.73
C LEU A 199 15.16 21.45 4.22
N TRP A 200 15.58 20.74 3.18
CA TRP A 200 16.97 20.74 2.70
C TRP A 200 17.15 21.28 1.28
N GLY A 201 16.08 21.62 0.57
CA GLY A 201 16.11 22.06 -0.82
C GLY A 201 15.81 20.92 -1.81
N GLU A 202 15.29 21.28 -2.98
CA GLU A 202 14.81 20.32 -3.98
C GLU A 202 15.89 19.33 -4.45
N GLN A 203 17.16 19.74 -4.52
CA GLN A 203 18.30 18.86 -4.85
C GLN A 203 18.54 17.73 -3.82
N HIS A 204 17.93 17.84 -2.63
CA HIS A 204 18.04 16.86 -1.55
C HIS A 204 16.71 16.16 -1.27
N TYR A 205 15.75 16.20 -2.20
CA TYR A 205 14.45 15.57 -2.01
C TYR A 205 14.55 14.07 -1.66
N GLN A 206 15.56 13.35 -2.17
CA GLN A 206 15.77 11.92 -1.91
C GLN A 206 16.62 11.62 -0.68
N ARG A 207 16.98 12.61 0.14
CA ARG A 207 17.95 12.45 1.24
C ARG A 207 17.61 11.27 2.16
N LEU A 208 16.33 11.05 2.44
CA LEU A 208 15.86 9.98 3.32
C LEU A 208 15.49 8.68 2.58
N ASP A 209 15.52 8.65 1.25
CA ASP A 209 15.17 7.44 0.47
C ASP A 209 16.11 6.28 0.80
N LYS A 210 17.40 6.56 1.03
CA LYS A 210 18.40 5.55 1.43
C LYS A 210 18.12 4.88 2.77
N LEU A 211 17.30 5.48 3.62
CA LEU A 211 16.89 4.92 4.92
C LEU A 211 15.58 4.14 4.80
N GLN A 212 14.88 4.25 3.67
CA GLN A 212 13.59 3.60 3.52
C GLN A 212 13.73 2.12 3.20
N VAL A 213 12.78 1.33 3.69
CA VAL A 213 12.62 -0.09 3.37
C VAL A 213 11.17 -0.35 2.96
N ALA A 214 10.98 -1.24 1.99
CA ALA A 214 9.66 -1.61 1.51
C ALA A 214 9.05 -2.67 2.43
N LEU A 215 7.94 -2.35 3.10
CA LEU A 215 7.24 -3.26 4.00
C LEU A 215 5.73 -2.96 3.99
N PRO A 216 4.84 -3.98 4.00
CA PRO A 216 3.41 -3.76 4.14
C PRO A 216 3.07 -3.08 5.47
N HIS A 217 2.02 -2.25 5.47
CA HIS A 217 1.59 -1.52 6.68
C HIS A 217 1.36 -2.42 7.91
N PRO A 218 0.71 -3.61 7.82
CA PRO A 218 0.55 -4.49 8.97
C PRO A 218 1.89 -4.93 9.60
N ASP A 219 2.87 -5.27 8.77
CA ASP A 219 4.17 -5.76 9.21
C ASP A 219 5.02 -4.63 9.80
N ALA A 220 4.96 -3.44 9.19
CA ALA A 220 5.62 -2.24 9.68
C ALA A 220 5.07 -1.81 11.04
N ALA A 221 3.74 -1.79 11.18
CA ALA A 221 3.09 -1.47 12.45
C ALA A 221 3.49 -2.46 13.55
N ALA A 222 3.48 -3.76 13.25
CA ALA A 222 3.91 -4.78 14.20
C ALA A 222 5.38 -4.58 14.65
N ALA A 223 6.28 -4.20 13.73
CA ALA A 223 7.68 -3.92 14.04
C ALA A 223 7.84 -2.68 14.93
N ILE A 224 7.10 -1.59 14.64
CA ILE A 224 7.11 -0.38 15.45
C ILE A 224 6.55 -0.65 16.84
N ILE A 225 5.43 -1.37 16.95
CA ILE A 225 4.79 -1.73 18.23
C ILE A 225 5.75 -2.55 19.10
N LYS A 226 6.34 -3.61 18.52
CA LYS A 226 7.26 -4.50 19.23
C LYS A 226 8.50 -3.76 19.74
N GLY A 227 9.04 -2.84 18.92
CA GLY A 227 10.32 -2.19 19.19
C GLY A 227 11.51 -3.15 19.14
N GLY A 228 12.72 -2.59 19.26
CA GLY A 228 13.96 -3.38 19.27
C GLY A 228 14.29 -4.10 17.95
N THR A 229 13.62 -3.74 16.85
CA THR A 229 13.94 -4.22 15.49
C THR A 229 14.78 -3.18 14.75
N GLU A 230 15.28 -3.52 13.56
CA GLU A 230 15.94 -2.53 12.70
C GLU A 230 14.98 -1.46 12.17
N ILE A 231 13.68 -1.73 12.14
CA ILE A 231 12.64 -0.76 11.77
C ILE A 231 12.41 0.18 12.95
N THR A 232 12.85 1.42 12.78
CA THR A 232 12.74 2.47 13.81
C THR A 232 11.67 3.50 13.52
N ALA A 233 11.21 3.58 12.26
CA ALA A 233 10.09 4.43 11.88
C ALA A 233 9.22 3.80 10.78
N HIS A 234 7.96 4.22 10.73
CA HIS A 234 7.00 3.82 9.71
C HIS A 234 6.19 5.04 9.28
N PHE A 235 6.14 5.29 7.97
CA PHE A 235 5.19 6.24 7.43
C PHE A 235 3.90 5.51 7.11
N GLY A 236 2.97 5.56 8.06
CA GLY A 236 1.74 4.78 8.06
C GLY A 236 0.55 5.51 7.45
N ASN A 237 -0.51 4.74 7.20
CA ASN A 237 -1.86 5.24 7.02
C ASN A 237 -2.75 4.73 8.18
N PRO A 238 -3.94 5.33 8.40
CA PRO A 238 -4.88 4.81 9.39
C PRO A 238 -5.41 3.40 9.02
N PRO A 239 -5.63 2.50 10.00
CA PRO A 239 -5.49 2.73 11.44
C PRO A 239 -4.07 2.42 11.99
N PHE A 240 -3.12 2.04 11.14
CA PHE A 240 -1.84 1.47 11.58
C PHE A 240 -1.03 2.46 12.41
N GLN A 241 -0.98 3.72 11.97
CA GLN A 241 -0.30 4.79 12.72
C GLN A 241 -0.93 5.01 14.11
N GLU A 242 -2.25 4.90 14.26
CA GLU A 242 -2.91 5.02 15.56
C GLU A 242 -2.64 3.80 16.45
N VAL A 243 -2.63 2.60 15.86
CA VAL A 243 -2.30 1.36 16.59
C VAL A 243 -0.85 1.38 17.07
N GLU A 244 0.09 1.94 16.30
CA GLU A 244 1.48 2.11 16.71
C GLU A 244 1.62 3.05 17.90
N LEU A 245 0.96 4.21 17.84
CA LEU A 245 0.96 5.21 18.90
C LEU A 245 0.31 4.68 20.19
N ALA A 246 -0.73 3.85 20.07
CA ALA A 246 -1.36 3.20 21.22
C ALA A 246 -0.54 2.01 21.77
N GLY A 247 0.15 1.29 20.89
CA GLY A 247 0.81 0.02 21.20
C GLY A 247 2.25 0.13 21.69
N ASN A 248 2.94 1.24 21.43
CA ASN A 248 4.32 1.46 21.89
C ASN A 248 4.47 2.82 22.60
N PRO A 249 4.85 2.86 23.89
CA PRO A 249 5.00 4.11 24.64
C PRO A 249 6.12 5.02 24.15
N ASN A 250 7.06 4.50 23.34
CA ASN A 250 8.11 5.29 22.72
C ASN A 250 7.71 5.85 21.34
N ALA A 251 6.62 5.34 20.74
CA ALA A 251 6.16 5.76 19.43
C ALA A 251 5.65 7.21 19.49
N ARG A 252 6.07 8.02 18.52
CA ARG A 252 5.66 9.43 18.38
C ARG A 252 5.61 9.83 16.92
N ILE A 253 4.73 10.79 16.61
CA ILE A 253 4.66 11.42 15.30
C ILE A 253 5.87 12.34 15.15
N VAL A 254 6.64 12.17 14.07
CA VAL A 254 7.80 13.02 13.70
C VAL A 254 7.60 13.77 12.39
N LEU A 255 6.50 13.48 11.67
CA LEU A 255 6.02 14.23 10.51
C LEU A 255 4.51 13.98 10.32
N ASN A 256 3.76 15.04 10.01
CA ASN A 256 2.37 14.96 9.55
C ASN A 256 2.27 15.37 8.07
N SER A 257 1.72 14.49 7.24
CA SER A 257 1.55 14.77 5.80
C SER A 257 0.75 16.04 5.50
N TYR A 258 -0.25 16.41 6.30
CA TYR A 258 -1.03 17.63 6.06
C TYR A 258 -0.21 18.90 6.26
N GLU A 259 0.78 18.90 7.16
CA GLU A 259 1.70 20.03 7.31
C GLU A 259 2.61 20.17 6.09
N VAL A 260 3.03 19.04 5.51
CA VAL A 260 3.82 19.00 4.28
C VAL A 260 3.00 19.46 3.08
N LEU A 261 1.76 19.01 2.97
CA LEU A 261 0.88 19.30 1.84
C LEU A 261 0.12 20.63 1.97
N GLY A 262 0.15 21.26 3.14
CA GLY A 262 -0.51 22.56 3.39
C GLY A 262 -2.01 22.46 3.70
N GLY A 263 -2.49 21.30 4.14
CA GLY A 263 -3.89 21.08 4.54
C GLY A 263 -4.38 19.66 4.25
N PRO A 264 -5.69 19.40 4.46
CA PRO A 264 -6.32 18.13 4.10
C PRO A 264 -6.08 17.78 2.63
N ALA A 265 -5.75 16.52 2.37
CA ALA A 265 -5.37 16.07 1.04
C ALA A 265 -5.84 14.64 0.79
N SER A 266 -6.17 14.36 -0.46
CA SER A 266 -6.52 13.04 -0.92
C SER A 266 -5.28 12.16 -0.98
N SER A 267 -5.22 11.22 -0.04
CA SER A 267 -4.07 10.36 0.13
C SER A 267 -4.20 9.08 -0.72
N THR A 268 -5.40 8.50 -0.75
CA THR A 268 -5.75 7.29 -1.50
C THR A 268 -6.75 7.62 -2.61
N VAL A 269 -6.49 7.15 -3.83
CA VAL A 269 -7.32 7.41 -5.01
C VAL A 269 -7.48 6.12 -5.81
N LEU A 270 -8.55 6.10 -6.60
CA LEU A 270 -8.86 5.06 -7.58
C LEU A 270 -8.52 5.56 -8.97
N TYR A 271 -7.99 4.71 -9.83
CA TYR A 271 -7.67 5.05 -11.22
C TYR A 271 -7.87 3.86 -12.16
N ALA A 272 -8.12 4.16 -13.43
CA ALA A 272 -8.43 3.18 -14.46
C ALA A 272 -7.82 3.61 -15.81
N THR A 273 -7.79 2.67 -16.76
CA THR A 273 -7.43 2.97 -18.15
C THR A 273 -8.60 3.66 -18.86
N GLU A 274 -8.29 4.49 -19.86
CA GLU A 274 -9.33 5.08 -20.71
C GLU A 274 -10.14 4.00 -21.45
N LYS A 275 -9.45 2.93 -21.89
CA LYS A 275 -10.07 1.77 -22.53
C LYS A 275 -11.19 1.17 -21.67
N PHE A 276 -10.94 0.90 -20.38
CA PHE A 276 -11.98 0.35 -19.48
C PHE A 276 -13.21 1.26 -19.42
N ARG A 277 -13.01 2.58 -19.28
CA ARG A 277 -14.11 3.55 -19.22
C ARG A 277 -14.93 3.57 -20.52
N GLN A 278 -14.27 3.41 -21.67
CA GLN A 278 -14.92 3.42 -22.98
C GLN A 278 -15.65 2.11 -23.31
N GLU A 279 -15.06 0.96 -22.94
CA GLU A 279 -15.61 -0.36 -23.25
C GLU A 279 -16.67 -0.82 -22.24
N SER A 280 -16.61 -0.35 -20.99
CA SER A 280 -17.55 -0.69 -19.92
C SER A 280 -18.21 0.55 -19.28
N PRO A 281 -18.84 1.46 -20.05
CA PRO A 281 -19.31 2.74 -19.54
C PRO A 281 -20.39 2.61 -18.45
N LYS A 282 -21.24 1.58 -18.49
CA LYS A 282 -22.29 1.41 -17.46
C LYS A 282 -21.71 0.88 -16.15
N THR A 283 -20.77 -0.06 -16.24
CA THR A 283 -20.04 -0.60 -15.09
C THR A 283 -19.22 0.51 -14.43
N TYR A 284 -18.52 1.32 -15.23
CA TYR A 284 -17.83 2.51 -14.75
C TYR A 284 -18.78 3.46 -14.02
N ARG A 285 -19.93 3.77 -14.64
CA ARG A 285 -20.90 4.70 -14.04
C ARG A 285 -21.46 4.16 -12.73
N ALA A 286 -21.90 2.90 -12.72
CA ALA A 286 -22.41 2.22 -11.53
C ALA A 286 -21.36 2.18 -10.40
N PHE A 287 -20.09 2.00 -10.75
CA PHE A 287 -18.99 2.07 -9.79
C PHE A 287 -18.86 3.45 -9.15
N VAL A 288 -18.82 4.53 -9.93
CA VAL A 288 -18.72 5.89 -9.38
C VAL A 288 -19.98 6.26 -8.57
N ASP A 289 -21.16 5.85 -9.02
CA ASP A 289 -22.43 6.05 -8.29
C ASP A 289 -22.43 5.31 -6.95
N ALA A 290 -21.92 4.08 -6.90
CA ALA A 290 -21.78 3.31 -5.68
C ALA A 290 -20.78 3.94 -4.69
N LEU A 291 -19.67 4.52 -5.17
CA LEU A 291 -18.70 5.20 -4.30
C LEU A 291 -19.30 6.46 -3.65
N ASP A 292 -20.09 7.23 -4.39
CA ASP A 292 -20.83 8.38 -3.86
C ASP A 292 -21.83 7.94 -2.77
N GLU A 293 -22.57 6.86 -3.03
CA GLU A 293 -23.49 6.27 -2.06
C GLU A 293 -22.77 5.76 -0.82
N SER A 294 -21.61 5.10 -0.98
CA SER A 294 -20.75 4.70 0.15
C SER A 294 -20.30 5.90 0.98
N ALA A 295 -19.90 7.02 0.35
CA ALA A 295 -19.46 8.20 1.09
C ALA A 295 -20.59 8.79 1.94
N ARG A 296 -21.79 8.92 1.37
CA ARG A 296 -23.00 9.32 2.10
C ARG A 296 -23.35 8.34 3.22
N PHE A 297 -23.20 7.04 2.97
CA PHE A 297 -23.45 6.01 3.96
C PHE A 297 -22.51 6.13 5.16
N VAL A 298 -21.20 6.27 4.93
CA VAL A 298 -20.21 6.38 6.02
C VAL A 298 -20.49 7.61 6.89
N GLN A 299 -20.84 8.74 6.25
CA GLN A 299 -21.17 9.97 6.97
C GLN A 299 -22.42 9.81 7.84
N ALA A 300 -23.46 9.15 7.33
CA ALA A 300 -24.71 8.94 8.05
C ALA A 300 -24.63 7.82 9.10
N ASN A 301 -23.78 6.81 8.90
CA ASN A 301 -23.76 5.57 9.68
C ASN A 301 -22.34 5.19 10.15
N PRO A 302 -21.63 6.05 10.91
CA PRO A 302 -20.23 5.82 11.27
C PRO A 302 -20.01 4.54 12.10
N GLU A 303 -20.98 4.16 12.95
CA GLU A 303 -20.93 2.92 13.73
C GLU A 303 -20.96 1.69 12.82
N GLN A 304 -21.93 1.64 11.91
CA GLN A 304 -22.07 0.52 10.98
C GLN A 304 -20.89 0.46 10.01
N ALA A 305 -20.37 1.61 9.58
CA ALA A 305 -19.17 1.67 8.77
C ALA A 305 -17.95 1.08 9.50
N ALA A 306 -17.80 1.33 10.81
CA ALA A 306 -16.76 0.69 11.62
C ALA A 306 -16.91 -0.84 11.66
N ASP A 307 -18.14 -1.33 11.83
CA ASP A 307 -18.43 -2.77 11.83
C ASP A 307 -18.11 -3.43 10.48
N ILE A 308 -18.47 -2.77 9.38
CA ILE A 308 -18.14 -3.21 8.01
C ILE A 308 -16.62 -3.28 7.81
N PHE A 309 -15.89 -2.25 8.25
CA PHE A 309 -14.42 -2.24 8.16
C PHE A 309 -13.81 -3.45 8.87
N LEU A 310 -14.22 -3.72 10.11
CA LEU A 310 -13.71 -4.84 10.89
C LEU A 310 -14.04 -6.19 10.25
N LYS A 311 -15.25 -6.35 9.73
CA LYS A 311 -15.68 -7.56 9.01
C LYS A 311 -14.84 -7.83 7.76
N SER A 312 -14.38 -6.78 7.06
CA SER A 312 -13.56 -6.92 5.85
C SER A 312 -12.15 -7.48 6.11
N GLY A 313 -11.69 -7.47 7.37
CA GLY A 313 -10.33 -7.84 7.74
C GLY A 313 -9.26 -6.77 7.40
N GLY A 314 -9.66 -5.63 6.83
CA GLY A 314 -8.77 -4.61 6.26
C GLY A 314 -7.85 -3.86 7.24
N GLY A 315 -8.06 -3.99 8.55
CA GLY A 315 -7.20 -3.45 9.60
C GLY A 315 -6.46 -4.49 10.45
N GLY A 316 -6.75 -5.79 10.29
CA GLY A 316 -6.36 -6.79 11.28
C GLY A 316 -7.22 -6.72 12.56
N LYS A 317 -6.67 -7.14 13.71
CA LYS A 317 -7.36 -7.12 15.02
C LYS A 317 -7.29 -5.73 15.66
N VAL A 318 -7.93 -4.74 15.03
CA VAL A 318 -8.02 -3.37 15.58
C VAL A 318 -9.23 -3.28 16.52
N ASP A 319 -9.08 -2.52 17.60
CA ASP A 319 -10.19 -2.20 18.48
C ASP A 319 -11.28 -1.38 17.76
N ARG A 320 -12.55 -1.74 17.97
CA ARG A 320 -13.69 -1.08 17.33
C ARG A 320 -13.79 0.40 17.68
N ASN A 321 -13.52 0.76 18.94
CA ASN A 321 -13.62 2.15 19.36
C ASN A 321 -12.53 2.99 18.70
N LEU A 322 -11.33 2.43 18.51
CA LEU A 322 -10.27 3.11 17.75
C LEU A 322 -10.67 3.36 16.30
N VAL A 323 -11.25 2.35 15.62
CA VAL A 323 -11.77 2.50 14.25
C VAL A 323 -12.81 3.62 14.19
N LEU A 324 -13.77 3.61 15.12
CA LEU A 324 -14.81 4.61 15.18
C LEU A 324 -14.28 6.02 15.44
N GLN A 325 -13.28 6.16 16.32
CA GLN A 325 -12.59 7.43 16.57
C GLN A 325 -11.92 7.96 15.31
N ILE A 326 -11.29 7.10 14.51
CA ILE A 326 -10.70 7.49 13.22
C ILE A 326 -11.78 7.94 12.25
N ILE A 327 -12.89 7.20 12.13
CA ILE A 327 -14.00 7.58 11.23
C ILE A 327 -14.60 8.94 11.59
N LYS A 328 -14.71 9.23 12.90
CA LYS A 328 -15.27 10.49 13.43
C LYS A 328 -14.23 11.60 13.59
N ASN A 329 -12.95 11.37 13.24
CA ASN A 329 -11.90 12.36 13.40
C ASN A 329 -12.17 13.54 12.45
N PRO A 330 -12.19 14.80 12.94
CA PRO A 330 -12.44 15.97 12.10
C PRO A 330 -11.38 16.21 11.00
N GLN A 331 -10.21 15.59 11.09
CA GLN A 331 -9.18 15.63 10.05
C GLN A 331 -9.39 14.57 8.95
N VAL A 332 -10.33 13.65 9.15
CA VAL A 332 -10.67 12.57 8.22
C VAL A 332 -11.96 12.94 7.49
N GLN A 333 -11.95 12.78 6.17
CA GLN A 333 -13.14 12.95 5.34
C GLN A 333 -13.24 11.80 4.36
N PHE A 334 -14.35 11.09 4.35
CA PHE A 334 -14.65 10.12 3.31
C PHE A 334 -15.39 10.82 2.18
N THR A 335 -14.72 10.98 1.03
CA THR A 335 -15.26 11.70 -0.12
C THR A 335 -14.67 11.13 -1.42
N ILE A 336 -15.43 11.22 -2.50
CA ILE A 336 -14.97 10.83 -3.84
C ILE A 336 -14.29 11.98 -4.59
N GLN A 337 -14.46 13.22 -4.12
CA GLN A 337 -13.85 14.39 -4.75
C GLN A 337 -12.38 14.49 -4.33
N PRO A 338 -11.42 14.56 -5.28
CA PRO A 338 -10.02 14.76 -4.95
C PRO A 338 -9.78 16.16 -4.37
N GLN A 339 -8.90 16.24 -3.37
CA GLN A 339 -8.54 17.50 -2.73
C GLN A 339 -7.03 17.60 -2.51
N ASN A 340 -6.50 18.82 -2.70
CA ASN A 340 -5.11 19.22 -2.49
C ASN A 340 -4.09 18.29 -3.15
N THR A 341 -4.33 17.93 -4.42
CA THR A 341 -3.51 16.96 -5.15
C THR A 341 -2.51 17.62 -6.11
N VAL A 342 -2.84 18.77 -6.68
CA VAL A 342 -2.03 19.44 -7.72
C VAL A 342 -0.63 19.80 -7.21
N GLY A 343 -0.52 20.31 -5.97
CA GLY A 343 0.75 20.75 -5.40
C GLY A 343 1.80 19.63 -5.30
N LEU A 344 1.38 18.41 -4.94
CA LEU A 344 2.28 17.25 -4.94
C LEU A 344 2.71 16.89 -6.36
N GLY A 345 1.80 16.87 -7.33
CA GLY A 345 2.12 16.57 -8.73
C GLY A 345 3.11 17.59 -9.34
N GLN A 346 2.92 18.88 -9.05
CA GLN A 346 3.86 19.92 -9.47
C GLN A 346 5.23 19.76 -8.81
N PHE A 347 5.29 19.39 -7.53
CA PHE A 347 6.55 19.04 -6.88
C PHE A 347 7.24 17.88 -7.62
N LEU A 348 6.53 16.78 -7.89
CA LEU A 348 7.08 15.63 -8.62
C LEU A 348 7.61 16.02 -10.00
N GLN A 349 6.97 16.97 -10.68
CA GLN A 349 7.48 17.48 -11.96
C GLN A 349 8.77 18.29 -11.79
N ARG A 350 8.84 19.19 -10.80
CA ARG A 350 10.04 20.02 -10.55
C ARG A 350 11.28 19.19 -10.22
N VAL A 351 11.10 18.10 -9.47
CA VAL A 351 12.20 17.17 -9.15
C VAL A 351 12.43 16.09 -10.22
N GLY A 352 11.78 16.19 -11.38
CA GLY A 352 12.03 15.31 -12.54
C GLY A 352 11.46 13.89 -12.43
N VAL A 353 10.58 13.63 -11.46
CA VAL A 353 9.94 12.32 -11.27
C VAL A 353 8.88 12.04 -12.34
N ILE A 354 8.13 13.07 -12.73
CA ILE A 354 7.22 13.06 -13.87
C ILE A 354 7.63 14.16 -14.85
N LYS A 355 7.34 13.97 -16.13
CA LYS A 355 7.66 14.96 -17.18
C LYS A 355 6.54 15.98 -17.33
N THR A 356 5.30 15.53 -17.29
CA THR A 356 4.12 16.36 -17.47
C THR A 356 3.79 17.10 -16.18
N LYS A 357 3.68 18.43 -16.25
CA LYS A 357 3.21 19.25 -15.14
C LYS A 357 1.68 19.18 -15.06
N PRO A 358 1.08 18.79 -13.91
CA PRO A 358 -0.35 18.95 -13.69
C PRO A 358 -0.67 20.40 -13.34
N GLU A 359 -1.66 20.97 -14.02
CA GLU A 359 -2.19 22.31 -13.75
C GLU A 359 -3.55 22.23 -13.04
N SER A 360 -4.33 21.18 -13.31
CA SER A 360 -5.60 20.93 -12.63
C SER A 360 -5.92 19.45 -12.47
N VAL A 361 -6.82 19.13 -11.53
CA VAL A 361 -7.38 17.78 -11.36
C VAL A 361 -7.90 17.19 -12.68
N ARG A 362 -8.46 18.01 -13.58
CA ARG A 362 -9.01 17.56 -14.88
C ARG A 362 -7.95 16.99 -15.82
N ASP A 363 -6.67 17.27 -15.58
CA ASP A 363 -5.59 16.76 -16.42
C ASP A 363 -5.37 15.25 -16.17
N TYR A 364 -5.53 14.82 -14.91
CA TYR A 364 -5.17 13.48 -14.43
C TYR A 364 -6.32 12.70 -13.80
N PHE A 365 -7.51 13.26 -13.67
CA PHE A 365 -8.76 12.55 -13.40
C PHE A 365 -9.65 12.51 -14.65
N PHE A 366 -10.49 11.49 -14.75
CA PHE A 366 -11.58 11.46 -15.71
C PHE A 366 -12.63 12.51 -15.36
N ASP A 367 -13.26 13.05 -16.40
CA ASP A 367 -14.31 14.04 -16.24
C ASP A 367 -15.58 13.40 -15.67
N ASP A 368 -16.00 13.86 -14.49
CA ASP A 368 -17.27 13.58 -13.82
C ASP A 368 -17.61 14.80 -12.95
N PRO A 369 -18.88 15.27 -12.91
CA PRO A 369 -19.28 16.44 -12.11
C PRO A 369 -18.93 16.35 -10.62
N ARG A 370 -18.89 15.14 -10.04
CA ARG A 370 -18.55 14.92 -8.62
C ARG A 370 -17.06 14.97 -8.33
N ILE A 371 -16.24 14.91 -9.39
CA ILE A 371 -14.78 14.82 -9.32
C ILE A 371 -14.15 16.14 -9.79
N SER A 372 -14.71 16.72 -10.85
CA SER A 372 -14.18 17.88 -11.59
C SER A 372 -14.15 19.20 -10.81
N GLY A 373 -14.76 19.27 -9.63
CA GLY A 373 -14.65 20.40 -8.69
C GLY A 373 -13.47 20.29 -7.71
N GLY A 374 -12.69 19.21 -7.74
CA GLY A 374 -11.54 18.99 -6.86
C GLY A 374 -10.36 19.93 -7.09
N ASN A 375 -9.37 19.89 -6.19
CA ASN A 375 -8.17 20.74 -6.24
C ASN A 375 -6.83 20.02 -6.02
#